data_AF-A0A4Y7TB00-F1
#
_entry.id   AF-A0A4Y7TB00-F1
#
_cell.length_a   1.000
_cell.length_b   1.000
_cell.length_c   1.000
_cell.angle_alpha   90.00
_cell.angle_beta   90.00
_cell.angle_gamma   90.00
#
_symmetry.space_group_name_H-M   'P 1'
#
loop_
_entity.id
_entity.type
_entity.pdbx_description
1 polymer ?
#
loop_
_entity_poly.entity_id
_entity_poly.type
_entity_poly.pdbx_seq_one_letter_code
_entity_poly.pdbx_strand_id
1 'polypeptide(L)'
;MAIFSIPLISQYSFWTQSVILGTLIIASYLHRTTRVVVATGGTGLIVLKFLIPTVKLIIYLLKGLAWLGFYAFFIQYAITSGIGWLSWLLEDALPWLVNEMDKARMGSDSSTSGSQTFGAPMEEVD
;
A
#
# COMPACT_ATOMS: atom_id res chain seq x y z
N MET A 1 21.23 -16.86 -16.74
CA MET A 1 22.19 -17.98 -16.79
C MET A 1 21.41 -19.28 -16.58
N ALA A 2 20.74 -19.95 -17.54
CA ALA A 2 20.83 -20.05 -19.00
C ALA A 2 22.05 -20.80 -19.55
N ILE A 3 22.32 -22.01 -19.05
CA ILE A 3 23.07 -23.04 -19.78
C ILE A 3 22.41 -24.39 -19.40
N PHE A 4 21.97 -25.16 -20.41
CA PHE A 4 21.12 -26.39 -20.34
C PHE A 4 19.60 -26.22 -20.45
N SER A 5 19.12 -25.15 -21.07
CA SER A 5 17.83 -25.23 -21.77
C SER A 5 18.03 -26.04 -23.05
N ILE A 6 17.67 -27.33 -23.05
CA ILE A 6 17.57 -28.15 -24.28
C ILE A 6 16.45 -27.53 -25.13
N PRO A 7 16.77 -26.79 -26.20
CA PRO A 7 15.87 -25.83 -26.83
C PRO A 7 15.05 -26.51 -27.94
N LEU A 8 14.56 -27.73 -27.70
CA LEU A 8 13.80 -28.48 -28.70
C LEU A 8 12.38 -28.85 -28.25
N ILE A 9 12.02 -28.66 -26.98
CA ILE A 9 10.74 -29.14 -26.44
C ILE A 9 9.79 -28.04 -25.95
N SER A 10 10.27 -26.83 -25.67
CA SER A 10 9.42 -25.78 -25.09
C SER A 10 8.38 -25.18 -26.06
N GLN A 11 8.57 -25.37 -27.37
CA GLN A 11 7.67 -24.83 -28.41
C GLN A 11 6.67 -25.85 -28.96
N TYR A 12 6.74 -27.12 -28.54
CA TYR A 12 5.90 -28.17 -29.09
C TYR A 12 4.60 -28.36 -28.28
N SER A 13 3.50 -28.57 -29.00
CA SER A 13 2.18 -28.87 -28.46
C SER A 13 2.24 -30.06 -27.49
N PHE A 14 1.39 -30.03 -26.46
CA PHE A 14 1.27 -31.07 -25.41
C PHE A 14 1.23 -32.49 -26.00
N TRP A 15 0.62 -32.67 -27.16
CA TRP A 15 0.54 -33.94 -27.90
C TRP A 15 1.91 -34.43 -28.40
N THR A 16 2.69 -33.56 -29.02
CA THR A 16 4.04 -33.88 -29.50
C THR A 16 5.00 -34.18 -28.36
N GLN A 17 4.89 -33.48 -27.23
CA GLN A 17 5.67 -33.80 -26.03
C GLN A 17 5.32 -35.19 -25.48
N SER A 18 4.04 -35.55 -25.44
CA SER A 18 3.58 -36.88 -25.00
C SER A 18 4.05 -38.01 -25.92
N VAL A 19 4.09 -37.78 -27.25
CA VAL A 19 4.60 -38.77 -28.22
C VAL A 19 6.11 -38.97 -28.05
N ILE A 20 6.88 -37.90 -27.88
CA ILE A 20 8.33 -37.98 -27.66
C ILE A 20 8.63 -38.68 -26.32
N LEU A 21 7.90 -38.34 -25.25
CA LEU A 21 8.01 -39.04 -23.96
C LEU A 21 7.63 -40.52 -24.07
N GLY A 22 6.54 -40.83 -24.78
CA GLY A 22 6.07 -42.20 -24.99
C GLY A 22 7.11 -43.05 -25.75
N THR A 23 7.73 -42.47 -26.78
CA THR A 23 8.80 -43.13 -27.54
C THR A 23 10.05 -43.35 -26.69
N LEU A 24 10.43 -42.36 -25.85
CA LEU A 24 11.53 -42.49 -24.89
C LEU A 24 11.25 -43.54 -23.82
N ILE A 25 9.99 -43.68 -23.38
CA ILE A 25 9.54 -44.69 -22.40
C ILE A 25 9.66 -46.09 -22.99
N ILE A 26 9.26 -46.28 -24.25
CA ILE A 26 9.39 -47.57 -24.96
C ILE A 26 10.88 -47.94 -25.12
N ALA A 27 11.73 -46.98 -25.51
CA ALA A 27 13.18 -47.18 -25.59
C ALA A 27 13.82 -47.40 -24.20
N SER A 28 13.32 -46.73 -23.16
CA SER A 28 13.71 -46.90 -21.76
C SER A 28 13.30 -48.25 -21.19
N TYR A 29 12.25 -48.88 -21.71
CA TYR A 29 11.78 -50.18 -21.25
C TYR A 29 12.81 -51.30 -21.49
N LEU A 30 13.74 -51.06 -22.42
CA LEU A 30 14.83 -51.97 -22.75
C LEU A 30 16.01 -51.95 -21.73
N HIS A 31 16.09 -50.95 -20.82
CA HIS A 31 17.21 -50.80 -19.88
C HIS A 31 16.77 -50.48 -18.44
N ARG A 32 17.14 -51.34 -17.47
CA ARG A 32 16.69 -51.30 -16.05
C ARG A 32 16.99 -49.97 -15.34
N THR A 33 18.10 -49.33 -15.66
CA THR A 33 18.55 -48.04 -15.10
C THR A 33 17.70 -46.87 -15.59
N THR A 34 17.20 -46.93 -16.82
CA THR A 34 16.43 -45.85 -17.44
C THR A 34 15.02 -45.73 -16.82
N ARG A 35 14.43 -46.85 -16.37
CA ARG A 35 13.14 -46.87 -15.65
C ARG A 35 13.14 -46.03 -14.38
N VAL A 36 14.22 -46.07 -13.61
CA VAL A 36 14.35 -45.30 -12.35
C VAL A 36 14.48 -43.82 -12.68
N VAL A 37 15.33 -43.46 -13.64
CA VAL A 37 15.53 -42.06 -14.05
C VAL A 37 14.24 -41.42 -14.59
N VAL A 38 13.46 -42.14 -15.39
CA VAL A 38 12.17 -41.63 -15.90
C VAL A 38 11.14 -41.49 -14.77
N ALA A 39 11.08 -42.44 -13.85
CA ALA A 39 10.16 -42.37 -12.70
C ALA A 39 10.50 -41.19 -11.78
N THR A 40 11.78 -41.00 -11.44
CA THR A 40 12.27 -39.91 -10.59
C THR A 40 12.14 -38.55 -11.29
N GLY A 41 12.46 -38.48 -12.59
CA GLY A 41 12.28 -37.26 -13.38
C GLY A 41 10.81 -36.86 -13.52
N GLY A 42 9.92 -37.83 -13.78
CA GLY A 42 8.47 -37.62 -13.88
C GLY A 42 7.86 -37.15 -12.56
N THR A 43 8.19 -37.80 -11.44
CA THR A 43 7.73 -37.35 -10.11
C THR A 43 8.29 -35.97 -9.76
N GLY A 44 9.56 -35.70 -10.05
CA GLY A 44 10.16 -34.38 -9.84
C GLY A 44 9.45 -33.26 -10.62
N LEU A 45 9.10 -33.50 -11.88
CA LEU A 45 8.37 -32.53 -12.70
C LEU A 45 6.94 -32.29 -12.21
N ILE A 46 6.24 -33.34 -11.77
CA ILE A 46 4.90 -33.22 -11.17
C ILE A 46 4.98 -32.39 -9.88
N VAL A 47 5.92 -32.73 -8.98
CA VAL A 47 6.14 -31.98 -7.73
C VAL A 47 6.44 -30.52 -8.04
N LEU A 48 7.34 -30.23 -8.98
CA LEU A 48 7.67 -28.84 -9.36
C LEU A 48 6.43 -28.10 -9.88
N LYS A 49 5.61 -28.76 -10.69
CA LYS A 49 4.40 -28.17 -11.28
C LYS A 49 3.32 -27.87 -10.23
N PHE A 50 3.24 -28.63 -9.14
CA PHE A 50 2.36 -28.35 -8.00
C PHE A 50 2.98 -27.40 -6.98
N LEU A 51 4.30 -27.41 -6.83
CA LEU A 51 5.02 -26.55 -5.88
C LEU A 51 4.94 -25.08 -6.28
N ILE A 52 5.13 -24.77 -7.57
CA ILE A 52 5.07 -23.40 -8.09
C ILE A 52 3.74 -22.68 -7.77
N PRO A 53 2.54 -23.23 -8.10
CA PRO A 53 1.28 -22.58 -7.78
C PRO A 53 1.03 -22.51 -6.26
N THR A 54 1.46 -23.52 -5.50
CA THR A 54 1.33 -23.53 -4.04
C THR A 54 2.15 -22.42 -3.40
N VAL A 55 3.42 -22.26 -3.80
CA VAL A 55 4.29 -21.19 -3.31
C VAL A 55 3.72 -19.82 -3.70
N LYS A 56 3.21 -19.65 -4.93
CA LYS A 56 2.54 -18.41 -5.34
C LYS A 56 1.34 -18.09 -4.45
N LEU A 57 0.49 -19.08 -4.15
CA LEU A 57 -0.68 -18.90 -3.29
C LEU A 57 -0.26 -18.47 -1.87
N ILE A 58 0.77 -19.08 -1.30
CA ILE A 58 1.32 -18.71 0.01
C ILE A 58 1.82 -17.26 0.01
N ILE A 59 2.54 -16.84 -1.04
CA ILE A 59 3.01 -15.46 -1.19
C ILE A 59 1.83 -14.48 -1.27
N TYR A 60 0.77 -14.82 -2.01
CA TYR A 60 -0.44 -13.98 -2.08
C TYR A 60 -1.14 -13.87 -0.73
N LEU A 61 -1.24 -14.97 0.03
CA LEU A 61 -1.80 -14.94 1.39
C LEU A 61 -0.98 -14.06 2.33
N LEU A 62 0.35 -14.22 2.35
CA LEU A 62 1.25 -13.40 3.15
C LEU A 62 1.13 -11.92 2.77
N LYS A 63 1.06 -11.62 1.48
CA LYS A 63 0.85 -10.25 1.00
C LYS A 63 -0.49 -9.69 1.47
N GLY A 64 -1.57 -10.46 1.38
CA GLY A 64 -2.89 -10.04 1.88
C GLY A 64 -2.87 -9.75 3.38
N LEU A 65 -2.23 -10.62 4.16
CA LEU A 65 -2.08 -10.46 5.61
C LEU A 65 -1.25 -9.22 5.96
N ALA A 66 -0.16 -8.97 5.22
CA ALA A 66 0.68 -7.79 5.40
C ALA A 66 -0.09 -6.50 5.11
N TRP A 67 -0.89 -6.47 4.05
CA TRP A 67 -1.76 -5.32 3.74
C TRP A 67 -2.80 -5.10 4.84
N LEU A 68 -3.41 -6.17 5.35
CA LEU A 68 -4.40 -6.06 6.43
C LEU A 68 -3.77 -5.53 7.72
N GLY A 69 -2.61 -6.05 8.11
CA GLY A 69 -1.85 -5.57 9.26
C GLY A 69 -1.41 -4.10 9.10
N PHE A 70 -0.96 -3.73 7.89
CA PHE A 70 -0.62 -2.35 7.56
C PHE A 70 -1.82 -1.42 7.72
N TYR A 71 -2.99 -1.79 7.20
CA TYR A 71 -4.22 -0.99 7.36
C TYR A 71 -4.63 -0.85 8.82
N ALA A 72 -4.58 -1.92 9.61
CA ALA A 72 -4.90 -1.86 11.02
C ALA A 72 -3.99 -0.88 11.77
N PHE A 73 -2.68 -0.97 11.54
CA PHE A 73 -1.70 -0.05 12.11
C PHE A 73 -1.92 1.39 11.65
N PHE A 74 -2.16 1.59 10.36
CA PHE A 74 -2.40 2.90 9.78
C PHE A 74 -3.65 3.57 10.37
N ILE A 75 -4.75 2.84 10.50
CA ILE A 75 -5.99 3.35 11.10
C ILE A 75 -5.77 3.72 12.57
N GLN A 76 -5.08 2.87 13.34
CA GLN A 76 -4.76 3.18 14.74
C GLN A 76 -3.93 4.47 14.85
N TYR A 77 -2.89 4.59 14.03
CA TYR A 77 -2.05 5.78 14.00
C TYR A 77 -2.85 7.03 13.60
N ALA A 78 -3.68 6.94 12.56
CA ALA A 78 -4.53 8.03 12.10
C ALA A 78 -5.52 8.50 13.18
N ILE A 79 -6.13 7.57 13.92
CA ILE A 79 -7.04 7.91 15.03
C ILE A 79 -6.27 8.61 16.15
N THR A 80 -5.13 8.06 16.58
CA THR A 80 -4.33 8.66 17.66
C THR A 80 -3.82 10.05 17.27
N SER A 81 -3.29 10.22 16.07
CA SER A 81 -2.87 11.53 15.55
C SER A 81 -4.04 12.49 15.38
N GLY A 82 -5.20 12.01 14.92
CA GLY A 82 -6.41 12.80 14.77
C GLY A 82 -6.95 13.32 16.11
N ILE A 83 -6.99 12.46 17.14
CA ILE A 83 -7.38 12.86 18.50
C ILE A 83 -6.37 13.86 19.07
N GLY A 84 -5.06 13.62 18.89
CA GLY A 84 -4.03 14.54 19.37
C GLY A 84 -4.15 15.93 18.72
N TRP A 85 -4.37 15.97 17.40
CA TRP A 85 -4.59 17.23 16.68
C TRP A 85 -5.89 17.92 17.11
N LEU A 86 -6.96 17.16 17.33
CA LEU A 86 -8.25 17.69 17.77
C LEU A 86 -8.19 18.25 19.20
N SER A 87 -7.51 17.57 20.12
CA SER A 87 -7.27 18.07 21.49
C SER A 87 -6.46 19.35 21.46
N TRP A 88 -5.36 19.40 20.69
CA TRP A 88 -4.58 20.62 20.50
C TRP A 88 -5.43 21.78 19.92
N LEU A 89 -6.27 21.49 18.92
CA LEU A 89 -7.13 22.49 18.31
C LEU A 89 -8.16 23.06 19.32
N LEU A 90 -8.76 22.19 20.13
CA LEU A 90 -9.79 22.58 21.09
C LEU A 90 -9.19 23.29 22.33
N GLU A 91 -8.04 22.84 22.81
CA GLU A 91 -7.41 23.34 24.03
C GLU A 91 -6.58 24.60 23.78
N ASP A 92 -5.76 24.62 22.73
CA ASP A 92 -4.83 25.74 22.49
C ASP A 92 -5.34 26.69 21.39
N ALA A 93 -5.80 26.15 20.27
CA ALA A 93 -6.13 27.00 19.11
C ALA A 93 -7.46 27.76 19.30
N LEU A 94 -8.47 27.15 19.92
CA LEU A 94 -9.77 27.79 20.13
C LEU A 94 -9.69 29.00 21.07
N PRO A 95 -9.08 28.90 22.27
CA PRO A 95 -8.98 30.05 23.18
C PRO A 95 -8.10 31.16 22.62
N TRP A 96 -7.01 30.80 21.92
CA TRP A 96 -6.17 31.78 21.22
C TRP A 96 -6.98 32.56 20.17
N LEU A 97 -7.78 31.86 19.36
CA LEU A 97 -8.59 32.48 18.31
C LEU A 97 -9.67 33.41 18.90
N VAL A 98 -10.34 32.98 19.99
CA VAL A 98 -11.34 33.81 20.68
C VAL A 98 -10.70 35.06 21.27
N ASN A 99 -9.53 34.93 21.91
CA ASN A 99 -8.82 36.07 22.48
C ASN A 99 -8.37 37.09 21.40
N GLU A 100 -7.92 36.61 20.24
CA GLU A 100 -7.54 37.49 19.14
C GLU A 100 -8.77 38.21 18.54
N MET A 101 -9.93 37.53 18.48
CA MET A 101 -11.19 38.16 18.07
C MET A 101 -11.65 39.25 19.04
N ASP A 102 -11.58 39.00 20.36
CA ASP A 102 -11.97 39.97 21.38
C ASP A 102 -11.04 41.19 21.36
N LYS A 103 -9.73 40.97 21.18
CA LYS A 103 -8.75 42.05 21.03
C LYS A 103 -9.02 42.91 19.79
N ALA A 104 -9.39 42.30 18.67
CA ALA A 104 -9.76 43.03 17.45
C ALA A 104 -10.99 43.91 17.65
N ARG A 105 -12.00 43.44 18.41
CA ARG A 105 -13.21 44.21 18.74
C ARG A 105 -12.92 45.40 19.65
N MET A 106 -12.09 45.22 20.68
CA MET A 106 -11.71 46.33 21.56
C MET A 106 -10.91 47.42 20.82
N GLY A 107 -10.10 47.04 19.83
CA GLY A 107 -9.39 47.97 18.95
C GLY A 107 -10.31 48.78 18.02
N SER A 108 -11.41 48.21 17.53
CA SER A 108 -12.35 48.95 16.68
C SER A 108 -13.20 49.96 17.45
N ASP A 109 -13.60 49.64 18.68
CA ASP A 109 -14.44 50.52 19.51
C ASP A 109 -13.67 51.76 20.01
N SER A 110 -12.39 51.59 20.33
CA SER A 110 -11.50 52.69 20.73
C SER A 110 -11.20 53.67 19.58
N SER A 111 -11.24 53.19 18.33
CA SER A 111 -11.08 54.02 17.13
C SER A 111 -12.29 54.93 16.86
N THR A 112 -13.49 54.53 17.31
CA THR A 112 -14.74 55.27 17.10
C THR A 112 -14.97 56.36 18.16
N SER A 113 -14.43 56.18 19.37
CA SER A 113 -14.53 57.18 20.46
C SER A 113 -13.53 58.35 20.32
N GLY A 114 -12.51 58.24 19.46
CA GLY A 114 -11.55 59.31 19.19
C GLY A 114 -12.02 60.38 18.18
N SER A 115 -13.19 60.19 17.56
CA SER A 115 -13.80 61.16 16.64
C SER A 115 -14.96 61.92 17.30
N GLN A 116 -14.85 62.27 18.58
CA GLN A 116 -15.61 63.39 19.12
C GLN A 116 -14.89 64.69 18.76
N THR A 117 -15.25 65.18 17.58
CA THR A 117 -15.41 66.59 17.20
C THR A 117 -14.85 67.57 18.23
N PHE A 118 -13.60 67.98 18.01
CA PHE A 118 -13.00 69.19 18.55
C PHE A 118 -13.93 70.36 18.18
N GLY A 119 -14.75 70.81 19.15
CA GLY A 119 -15.70 71.88 18.96
C GLY A 119 -14.97 73.14 18.48
N ALA A 120 -15.32 73.58 17.27
CA ALA A 120 -14.91 74.89 16.80
C ALA A 120 -15.51 75.96 17.75
N PRO A 121 -14.73 76.93 18.23
CA PRO A 121 -15.28 78.06 18.95
C PRO A 121 -16.15 78.86 17.97
N MET A 122 -17.45 78.93 18.24
CA MET A 122 -18.37 79.85 17.58
C MET A 122 -17.98 81.28 17.99
N GLU A 123 -17.31 81.98 17.08
CA GLU A 123 -17.18 83.42 17.09
C GLU A 123 -18.49 83.96 16.50
N GLU A 124 -19.44 84.37 17.36
CA GLU A 124 -20.62 85.10 16.90
C GLU A 124 -20.33 86.59 16.99
N VAL A 125 -20.39 87.20 15.80
CA VAL A 125 -20.13 88.60 15.47
C VAL A 125 -21.43 89.38 15.66
N ASP A 126 -21.30 90.50 16.38
CA ASP A 126 -22.20 91.66 16.56
C ASP A 126 -23.59 91.48 17.22
#